data_AF-A0A7Y5BDA1-F1
#
_entry.id   AF-A0A7Y5BDA1-F1
#
_cell.length_a   1.000
_cell.length_b   1.000
_cell.length_c   1.000
_cell.angle_alpha   90.00
_cell.angle_beta   90.00
_cell.angle_gamma   90.00
#
_symmetry.space_group_name_H-M   'P 1'
#
loop_
_entity.id
_entity.type
_entity.pdbx_description
1 polymer ?
#
loop_
_entity_poly.entity_id
_entity_poly.type
_entity_poly.pdbx_seq_one_letter_code
_entity_poly.pdbx_strand_id
1 'polypeptide(L)'
;MSTLPSFVSSVDWSRPDSLASSLRFLRPLFVDSRVAIVGEQAAEAAHFASLYAESITAWVESEELRSEFLIECPSIPCRLVADLDAGSWDWALLQLKAAEASRPDLKALGPRGVLLVRDSAPVADSGSGVRWFSRSTSAPSCFSEGIDPHADEWIGFWGEIETPVWPKVCGVIPTLSQVEMAVAAAEAFLNTYPGPMELVLVANGTAEPLLETLRAFAQERPDSVRLAVLPENRGFAGGVNAGLAALGDLEEWDIVVVSNDDVIPHSECMAEIASSWRELKERGLRPGIVGPVSNNINGRQQVEIGIYASADEMQARATAYHRDNCQSVSQEMQIRGLLLWLDRGLVSEIGGFDPRFGIGNFEDDDYNLRARLAGYTLWRADGAFLHHAGSSTFRSLNVDYEANIARNASLFCEKWQIDSLDRWPLLERAPQGVSLYCDPDTAYQPSEFSVTLNGERIDLVTQASDIEFAGWVLSRLAQFPRSKRRDIIELLSETSAFDAA
;
A
#
# COMPACT_ATOMS: atom_id res chain seq x y z
N MET A 1 -10.81 11.96 -22.36
CA MET A 1 -9.93 11.28 -21.40
C MET A 1 -8.83 12.25 -21.06
N SER A 2 -8.87 12.80 -19.85
CA SER A 2 -7.80 13.62 -19.28
C SER A 2 -6.46 12.90 -19.48
N THR A 3 -5.41 13.62 -19.84
CA THR A 3 -4.06 13.04 -19.78
C THR A 3 -3.79 12.67 -18.32
N LEU A 4 -3.18 11.51 -18.06
CA LEU A 4 -2.85 10.99 -16.73
C LEU A 4 -2.33 12.06 -15.73
N PRO A 5 -1.47 13.02 -16.13
CA PRO A 5 -1.05 14.11 -15.25
C PRO A 5 -2.19 15.03 -14.76
N SER A 6 -3.21 15.25 -15.60
CA SER A 6 -4.37 16.10 -15.26
C SER A 6 -5.38 15.43 -14.32
N PHE A 7 -5.39 14.10 -14.25
CA PHE A 7 -6.22 13.34 -13.29
C PHE A 7 -5.68 13.46 -11.86
N VAL A 8 -4.36 13.49 -11.73
CA VAL A 8 -3.66 13.57 -10.45
C VAL A 8 -3.48 15.00 -9.97
N SER A 9 -3.22 15.95 -10.87
CA SER A 9 -3.05 17.37 -10.50
C SER A 9 -4.34 18.05 -10.01
N SER A 10 -5.49 17.38 -10.07
CA SER A 10 -6.77 17.96 -9.62
C SER A 10 -6.97 17.86 -8.11
N VAL A 11 -6.25 16.96 -7.42
CA VAL A 11 -6.34 16.79 -5.96
C VAL A 11 -5.07 17.35 -5.33
N ASP A 12 -5.24 18.35 -4.47
CA ASP A 12 -4.15 18.86 -3.64
C ASP A 12 -3.90 17.89 -2.49
N TRP A 13 -3.13 16.85 -2.77
CA TRP A 13 -2.73 15.88 -1.75
C TRP A 13 -1.84 16.51 -0.68
N SER A 14 -1.18 17.64 -0.96
CA SER A 14 -0.25 18.31 -0.03
C SER A 14 -0.93 18.91 1.19
N ARG A 15 -2.28 18.99 1.19
CA ARG A 15 -3.08 19.42 2.33
C ARG A 15 -3.92 18.25 2.81
N PRO A 16 -3.46 17.50 3.83
CA PRO A 16 -4.33 16.55 4.50
C PRO A 16 -5.57 17.32 4.96
N ASP A 17 -6.75 16.79 4.66
CA ASP A 17 -7.92 17.22 5.39
C ASP A 17 -7.67 16.85 6.86
N SER A 18 -7.29 17.86 7.65
CA SER A 18 -6.93 17.70 9.07
C SER A 18 -8.07 17.02 9.83
N LEU A 19 -9.32 17.38 9.45
CA LEU A 19 -10.59 16.64 9.60
C LEU A 19 -10.45 15.11 9.67
N ALA A 20 -10.62 14.56 8.48
CA ALA A 20 -10.55 13.15 8.16
C ALA A 20 -9.26 12.49 8.65
N SER A 21 -8.11 13.17 8.62
CA SER A 21 -6.83 12.58 9.01
C SER A 21 -6.74 12.32 10.52
N SER A 22 -7.25 13.25 11.34
CA SER A 22 -7.39 13.01 12.79
C SER A 22 -8.40 11.91 13.08
N LEU A 23 -9.52 11.88 12.36
CA LEU A 23 -10.56 10.87 12.56
C LEU A 23 -10.08 9.46 12.15
N ARG A 24 -9.33 9.34 11.05
CA ARG A 24 -8.65 8.10 10.63
C ARG A 24 -7.75 7.56 11.72
N PHE A 25 -6.93 8.41 12.34
CA PHE A 25 -6.08 8.00 13.45
C PHE A 25 -6.88 7.42 14.63
N LEU A 26 -8.04 8.03 14.93
CA LEU A 26 -8.93 7.64 16.02
C LEU A 26 -9.85 6.45 15.70
N ARG A 27 -9.91 6.00 14.44
CA ARG A 27 -10.77 4.90 13.98
C ARG A 27 -10.84 3.71 14.95
N PRO A 28 -9.73 3.18 15.52
CA PRO A 28 -9.79 2.01 16.39
C PRO A 28 -10.61 2.22 17.66
N LEU A 29 -10.82 3.47 18.09
CA LEU A 29 -11.65 3.80 19.25
C LEU A 29 -13.14 3.72 18.95
N PHE A 30 -13.53 3.90 17.69
CA PHE A 30 -14.94 4.00 17.31
C PHE A 30 -15.55 2.66 16.89
N VAL A 31 -14.72 1.68 16.54
CA VAL A 31 -15.18 0.35 16.12
C VAL A 31 -16.13 -0.25 17.17
N ASP A 32 -17.34 -0.61 16.73
CA ASP A 32 -18.40 -1.23 17.53
C ASP A 32 -18.72 -0.48 18.84
N SER A 33 -18.52 0.84 18.84
CA SER A 33 -18.70 1.68 20.02
C SER A 33 -19.82 2.70 19.85
N ARG A 34 -20.40 3.17 20.96
CA ARG A 34 -21.35 4.28 20.96
C ARG A 34 -20.59 5.61 21.13
N VAL A 35 -20.71 6.52 20.18
CA VAL A 35 -19.93 7.77 20.14
C VAL A 35 -20.82 9.01 20.24
N ALA A 36 -20.54 9.89 21.19
CA ALA A 36 -21.09 11.25 21.24
C ALA A 36 -20.12 12.23 20.55
N ILE A 37 -20.62 13.07 19.65
CA ILE A 37 -19.80 14.02 18.88
C ILE A 37 -20.32 15.43 19.11
N VAL A 38 -19.42 16.36 19.41
CA VAL A 38 -19.74 17.71 19.87
C VAL A 38 -18.81 18.70 19.17
N GLY A 39 -19.33 19.65 18.41
CA GLY A 39 -18.52 20.74 17.81
C GLY A 39 -19.08 21.34 16.52
N GLU A 40 -18.38 22.33 15.97
CA GLU A 40 -18.79 23.05 14.75
C GLU A 40 -18.83 22.14 13.49
N GLN A 41 -17.90 21.18 13.36
CA GLN A 41 -17.89 20.19 12.25
C GLN A 41 -18.41 18.81 12.70
N ALA A 42 -19.30 18.76 13.69
CA ALA A 42 -19.84 17.50 14.20
C ALA A 42 -20.54 16.67 13.10
N ALA A 43 -21.05 17.30 12.04
CA ALA A 43 -21.63 16.60 10.90
C ALA A 43 -20.62 15.75 10.13
N GLU A 44 -19.43 16.29 9.88
CA GLU A 44 -18.35 15.60 9.17
C GLU A 44 -17.76 14.47 10.03
N ALA A 45 -17.53 14.75 11.32
CA ALA A 45 -17.08 13.75 12.28
C ALA A 45 -18.11 12.62 12.48
N ALA A 46 -19.41 12.95 12.50
CA ALA A 46 -20.47 11.96 12.55
C ALA A 46 -20.55 11.13 11.29
N HIS A 47 -20.33 11.74 10.11
CA HIS A 47 -20.24 10.99 8.86
C HIS A 47 -19.12 9.95 8.91
N PHE A 48 -17.92 10.34 9.34
CA PHE A 48 -16.80 9.41 9.48
C PHE A 48 -17.07 8.31 10.49
N ALA A 49 -17.50 8.67 11.70
CA ALA A 49 -17.77 7.70 12.75
C ALA A 49 -18.85 6.71 12.34
N SER A 50 -19.81 7.12 11.48
CA SER A 50 -20.91 6.25 11.03
C SER A 50 -20.48 5.05 10.21
N LEU A 51 -19.24 5.06 9.71
CA LEU A 51 -18.63 3.93 9.02
C LEU A 51 -18.22 2.79 9.96
N TYR A 52 -18.04 3.08 11.25
CA TYR A 52 -17.37 2.17 12.19
C TYR A 52 -18.07 1.99 13.54
N ALA A 53 -18.90 2.96 13.95
CA ALA A 53 -19.55 2.99 15.26
C ALA A 53 -20.91 2.25 15.26
N GLU A 54 -21.26 1.65 16.41
CA GLU A 54 -22.55 0.99 16.61
C GLU A 54 -23.70 2.00 16.61
N SER A 55 -23.49 3.15 17.26
CA SER A 55 -24.43 4.26 17.24
C SER A 55 -23.75 5.59 17.52
N ILE A 56 -24.33 6.66 16.99
CA ILE A 56 -23.76 8.00 17.09
C ILE A 56 -24.83 8.99 17.51
N THR A 57 -24.47 9.88 18.43
CA THR A 57 -25.19 11.13 18.70
C THR A 57 -24.30 12.30 18.33
N ALA A 58 -24.79 13.20 17.49
CA ALA A 58 -24.06 14.38 17.05
C ALA A 58 -24.72 15.66 17.58
N TRP A 59 -23.90 16.63 17.99
CA TRP A 59 -24.32 17.92 18.49
C TRP A 59 -23.51 19.05 17.83
N VAL A 60 -24.23 20.00 17.22
CA VAL A 60 -23.67 21.19 16.55
C VAL A 60 -23.94 22.43 17.40
N GLU A 61 -22.93 23.26 17.61
CA GLU A 61 -23.03 24.47 18.45
C GLU A 61 -23.79 25.64 17.79
N SER A 62 -23.79 25.72 16.45
CA SER A 62 -24.47 26.78 15.71
C SER A 62 -25.97 26.52 15.53
N GLU A 63 -26.80 27.49 15.94
CA GLU A 63 -28.26 27.46 15.79
C GLU A 63 -28.72 27.43 14.31
N GLU A 64 -27.95 28.07 13.42
CA GLU A 64 -28.22 28.13 11.98
C GLU A 64 -27.97 26.76 11.31
N LEU A 65 -26.88 26.08 11.68
CA LEU A 65 -26.50 24.77 11.13
C LEU A 65 -27.32 23.60 11.71
N ARG A 66 -27.89 23.74 12.91
CA ARG A 66 -28.80 22.73 13.51
C ARG A 66 -30.04 22.45 12.65
N SER A 67 -30.45 23.40 11.81
CA SER A 67 -31.66 23.30 11.00
C SER A 67 -31.44 22.67 9.61
N GLU A 68 -30.22 22.76 9.06
CA GLU A 68 -29.88 22.30 7.71
C GLU A 68 -29.37 20.84 7.67
N PHE A 69 -28.87 20.32 8.79
CA PHE A 69 -28.31 18.97 8.90
C PHE A 69 -29.05 18.17 9.97
N LEU A 70 -30.30 17.82 9.70
CA LEU A 70 -30.91 16.63 10.31
C LEU A 70 -30.21 15.45 9.65
N ILE A 71 -29.10 14.98 10.23
CA ILE A 71 -28.31 13.89 9.68
C ILE A 71 -29.07 12.59 9.92
N GLU A 72 -30.03 12.28 9.06
CA GLU A 72 -30.53 10.91 8.95
C GLU A 72 -29.43 10.09 8.28
N CYS A 73 -28.63 9.37 9.08
CA CYS A 73 -27.74 8.36 8.53
C CYS A 73 -28.63 7.18 8.10
N PRO A 74 -28.69 6.79 6.81
CA PRO A 74 -29.68 5.81 6.32
C PRO A 74 -29.62 4.44 7.01
N SER A 75 -28.48 4.13 7.63
CA SER A 75 -28.18 2.90 8.36
C SER A 75 -28.27 3.03 9.88
N ILE A 76 -28.29 4.24 10.46
CA ILE A 76 -28.35 4.47 11.92
C ILE A 76 -29.20 5.73 12.19
N PRO A 77 -30.31 5.65 12.96
CA PRO A 77 -31.06 6.83 13.34
C PRO A 77 -30.24 7.71 14.30
N CYS A 78 -29.45 8.64 13.76
CA CYS A 78 -28.78 9.67 14.56
C CYS A 78 -29.87 10.56 15.18
N ARG A 79 -29.93 10.62 16.50
CA ARG A 79 -30.74 11.62 17.19
C ARG A 79 -29.82 12.77 17.60
N LEU A 80 -30.17 13.98 17.21
CA LEU A 80 -29.68 15.20 17.86
C LEU A 80 -30.29 15.22 19.27
N VAL A 81 -29.73 14.43 20.19
CA VAL A 81 -30.19 14.40 21.57
C VAL A 81 -29.51 15.57 22.28
N ALA A 82 -30.29 16.60 22.59
CA ALA A 82 -29.86 17.73 23.41
C ALA A 82 -29.57 17.34 24.88
N ASP A 83 -29.73 16.07 25.21
CA ASP A 83 -29.54 15.50 26.54
C ASP A 83 -28.40 14.48 26.49
N LEU A 84 -27.21 14.93 26.89
CA LEU A 84 -26.10 14.06 27.22
C LEU A 84 -26.44 13.36 28.54
N ASP A 85 -27.34 12.38 28.51
CA ASP A 85 -27.55 11.50 29.67
C ASP A 85 -26.23 10.77 29.92
N ALA A 86 -25.49 11.25 30.92
CA ALA A 86 -24.18 10.74 31.29
C ALA A 86 -24.24 9.22 31.52
N GLY A 87 -23.48 8.46 30.71
CA GLY A 87 -23.40 7.00 30.80
C GLY A 87 -24.07 6.21 29.66
N SER A 88 -24.66 6.88 28.67
CA SER A 88 -25.26 6.22 27.49
C SER A 88 -24.30 6.02 26.30
N TRP A 89 -23.05 6.51 26.38
CA TRP A 89 -22.05 6.44 25.31
C TRP A 89 -20.72 5.88 25.83
N ASP A 90 -19.97 5.23 24.95
CA ASP A 90 -18.66 4.64 25.28
C ASP A 90 -17.53 5.65 25.07
N TRP A 91 -17.71 6.60 24.15
CA TRP A 91 -16.77 7.67 23.82
C TRP A 91 -17.47 9.02 23.59
N ALA A 92 -16.78 10.11 23.95
CA ALA A 92 -17.12 11.45 23.50
C ALA A 92 -15.98 12.02 22.65
N LEU A 93 -16.30 12.57 21.49
CA LEU A 93 -15.40 13.28 20.57
C LEU A 93 -15.80 14.75 20.53
N LEU A 94 -14.94 15.61 21.06
CA LEU A 94 -15.14 17.05 21.11
C LEU A 94 -14.21 17.73 20.11
N GLN A 95 -14.75 18.56 19.25
CA GLN A 95 -13.97 19.47 18.42
C GLN A 95 -14.11 20.89 18.98
N LEU A 96 -13.02 21.45 19.46
CA LEU A 96 -13.00 22.72 20.19
C LEU A 96 -11.98 23.70 19.61
N LYS A 97 -12.25 25.00 19.75
CA LYS A 97 -11.21 26.02 19.57
C LYS A 97 -10.23 25.94 20.74
N ALA A 98 -8.97 26.28 20.50
CA ALA A 98 -7.92 26.15 21.52
C ALA A 98 -8.22 26.89 22.84
N ALA A 99 -8.87 28.05 22.77
CA ALA A 99 -9.26 28.83 23.95
C ALA A 99 -10.35 28.15 24.80
N GLU A 100 -11.08 27.18 24.23
CA GLU A 100 -12.16 26.43 24.85
C GLU A 100 -11.69 25.09 25.39
N ALA A 101 -10.57 24.54 24.89
CA ALA A 101 -10.08 23.19 25.22
C ALA A 101 -9.86 22.92 26.72
N SER A 102 -9.61 23.95 27.54
CA SER A 102 -9.42 23.84 29.00
C SER A 102 -10.67 24.18 29.83
N ARG A 103 -11.77 24.56 29.18
CA ARG A 103 -13.00 25.03 29.82
C ARG A 103 -14.12 24.00 30.02
N PRO A 104 -14.24 22.88 29.26
CA PRO A 104 -15.35 21.95 29.46
C PRO A 104 -15.18 21.12 30.73
N ASP A 105 -16.28 20.88 31.44
CA ASP A 105 -16.34 19.85 32.49
C ASP A 105 -16.37 18.47 31.83
N LEU A 106 -15.19 17.93 31.52
CA LEU A 106 -15.02 16.64 30.85
C LEU A 106 -15.71 15.49 31.60
N LYS A 107 -15.85 15.58 32.92
CA LYS A 107 -16.52 14.56 33.74
C LYS A 107 -18.03 14.51 33.51
N ALA A 108 -18.64 15.64 33.12
CA ALA A 108 -20.05 15.69 32.77
C ALA A 108 -20.34 15.02 31.41
N LEU A 109 -19.33 14.94 30.53
CA LEU A 109 -19.45 14.41 29.17
C LEU A 109 -19.26 12.90 29.07
N GLY A 110 -18.61 12.30 30.06
CA GLY A 110 -18.43 10.86 30.14
C GLY A 110 -17.13 10.46 30.81
N PRO A 111 -16.95 9.15 31.07
CA PRO A 111 -15.76 8.62 31.75
C PRO A 111 -14.48 8.74 30.93
N ARG A 112 -14.59 8.85 29.60
CA ARG A 112 -13.47 8.97 28.67
C ARG A 112 -13.87 9.70 27.39
N GLY A 113 -12.90 10.30 26.72
CA GLY A 113 -13.10 10.84 25.39
C GLY A 113 -11.90 11.56 24.81
N VAL A 114 -12.13 12.17 23.65
CA VAL A 114 -11.12 12.76 22.78
C VAL A 114 -11.47 14.22 22.49
N LEU A 115 -10.48 15.09 22.56
CA LEU A 115 -10.51 16.51 22.22
C LEU A 115 -9.70 16.71 20.95
N LEU A 116 -10.32 17.24 19.90
CA LEU A 116 -9.65 17.70 18.69
C LEU A 116 -9.52 19.22 18.78
N VAL A 117 -8.29 19.72 18.79
CA VAL A 117 -7.98 21.14 18.88
C VAL A 117 -7.14 21.56 17.68
N ARG A 118 -7.49 22.73 17.12
CA ARG A 118 -6.87 23.28 15.91
C ARG A 118 -6.65 24.78 16.02
N ASP A 119 -5.98 25.32 15.01
CA ASP A 119 -5.63 26.74 14.80
C ASP A 119 -4.59 27.32 15.75
N SER A 120 -4.54 26.84 17.00
CA SER A 120 -3.52 27.24 17.96
C SER A 120 -3.33 26.17 19.04
N ALA A 121 -2.14 26.16 19.63
CA ALA A 121 -1.79 25.17 20.63
C ALA A 121 -2.68 25.29 21.88
N PRO A 122 -3.16 24.16 22.43
CA PRO A 122 -3.87 24.16 23.71
C PRO A 122 -2.92 24.58 24.83
N VAL A 123 -3.47 25.17 25.89
CA VAL A 123 -2.69 25.49 27.11
C VAL A 123 -2.75 24.29 28.04
N ALA A 124 -1.58 23.77 28.43
CA ALA A 124 -1.49 22.70 29.41
C ALA A 124 -2.10 23.15 30.75
N ASP A 125 -3.19 22.50 31.17
CA ASP A 125 -3.74 22.62 32.52
C ASP A 125 -3.45 21.33 33.29
N SER A 126 -2.55 21.40 34.26
CA SER A 126 -2.14 20.27 35.10
C SER A 126 -3.28 19.71 35.97
N GLY A 127 -4.42 20.41 36.09
CA GLY A 127 -5.61 19.94 36.78
C GLY A 127 -6.62 19.16 35.91
N SER A 128 -6.47 19.20 34.58
CA SER A 128 -7.47 18.66 33.64
C SER A 128 -7.45 17.13 33.49
N GLY A 129 -6.31 16.49 33.74
CA GLY A 129 -6.11 15.06 33.51
C GLY A 129 -6.09 14.65 32.01
N VAL A 130 -5.93 15.61 31.10
CA VAL A 130 -5.86 15.38 29.66
C VAL A 130 -4.43 15.05 29.22
N ARG A 131 -4.26 13.95 28.49
CA ARG A 131 -3.02 13.60 27.79
C ARG A 131 -3.04 14.15 26.37
N TRP A 132 -2.11 15.03 26.04
CA TRP A 132 -2.06 15.70 24.74
C TRP A 132 -1.09 15.03 23.79
N PHE A 133 -1.44 15.09 22.50
CA PHE A 133 -0.63 14.65 21.38
C PHE A 133 -0.63 15.74 20.32
N SER A 134 0.49 15.87 19.61
CA SER A 134 0.71 16.88 18.58
C SER A 134 1.08 16.25 17.24
N ARG A 135 0.66 16.88 16.14
CA ARG A 135 1.02 16.48 14.78
C ARG A 135 1.33 17.69 13.90
N SER A 136 2.37 17.58 13.08
CA SER A 136 2.66 18.55 12.01
C SER A 136 2.27 18.00 10.64
N THR A 137 1.88 18.90 9.74
CA THR A 137 1.64 18.65 8.32
C THR A 137 2.85 18.09 7.58
N SER A 138 4.08 18.33 8.06
CA SER A 138 5.30 17.74 7.49
C SER A 138 5.48 16.25 7.86
N ALA A 139 4.78 15.77 8.89
CA ALA A 139 4.78 14.39 9.34
C ALA A 139 3.33 13.94 9.65
N PRO A 140 2.45 13.89 8.63
CA PRO A 140 0.99 13.74 8.81
C PRO A 140 0.56 12.37 9.38
N SER A 141 1.50 11.44 9.46
CA SER A 141 1.29 10.05 9.85
C SER A 141 1.70 9.77 11.31
N CYS A 142 2.23 10.76 12.04
CA CYS A 142 2.76 10.60 13.39
C CYS A 142 2.15 11.60 14.38
N PHE A 143 1.47 11.10 15.42
CA PHE A 143 1.14 11.87 16.62
C PHE A 143 2.19 11.62 17.70
N SER A 144 2.80 12.68 18.22
CA SER A 144 3.77 12.61 19.32
C SER A 144 3.13 13.06 20.63
N GLU A 145 3.44 12.38 21.74
CA GLU A 145 2.92 12.77 23.06
C GLU A 145 3.51 14.11 23.50
N GLY A 146 2.65 15.02 23.96
CA GLY A 146 2.98 16.37 24.37
C GLY A 146 2.24 17.44 23.56
N ILE A 147 2.42 18.69 23.98
CA ILE A 147 1.97 19.88 23.26
C ILE A 147 3.19 20.52 22.60
N ASP A 148 3.31 20.36 21.29
CA ASP A 148 4.24 21.11 20.46
C ASP A 148 3.55 22.39 19.98
N PRO A 149 4.04 23.59 20.36
CA PRO A 149 3.44 24.85 19.94
C PRO A 149 3.58 25.14 18.44
N HIS A 150 4.43 24.40 17.73
CA HIS A 150 4.66 24.52 16.29
C HIS A 150 3.92 23.45 15.47
N ALA A 151 3.17 22.56 16.12
CA ALA A 151 2.31 21.62 15.45
C ALA A 151 1.12 22.32 14.77
N ASP A 152 0.48 21.61 13.86
CA ASP A 152 -0.71 22.07 13.13
C ASP A 152 -2.01 21.55 13.77
N GLU A 153 -1.92 20.42 14.49
CA GLU A 153 -3.05 19.75 15.12
C GLU A 153 -2.70 19.17 16.49
N TRP A 154 -3.68 19.17 17.39
CA TRP A 154 -3.56 18.57 18.71
C TRP A 154 -4.75 17.67 19.05
N ILE A 155 -4.46 16.51 19.62
CA ILE A 155 -5.45 15.56 20.14
C ILE A 155 -5.24 15.41 21.65
N GLY A 156 -6.29 15.66 22.43
CA GLY A 156 -6.31 15.44 23.87
C GLY A 156 -7.13 14.21 24.21
N PHE A 157 -6.65 13.35 25.10
CA PHE A 157 -7.38 12.21 25.64
C PHE A 157 -7.65 12.43 27.12
N TRP A 158 -8.90 12.28 27.56
CA TRP A 158 -9.24 12.27 28.99
C TRP A 158 -9.83 10.93 29.41
N GLY A 159 -9.63 10.59 30.68
CA GLY A 159 -9.93 9.25 31.21
C GLY A 159 -8.83 8.25 30.89
N GLU A 160 -9.01 7.01 31.35
CA GLU A 160 -8.07 5.91 31.03
C GLU A 160 -8.34 5.43 29.60
N ILE A 161 -7.50 5.88 28.66
CA ILE A 161 -7.56 5.55 27.24
C ILE A 161 -6.22 4.98 26.79
N GLU A 162 -6.26 3.79 26.20
CA GLU A 162 -5.16 3.31 25.37
C GLU A 162 -5.21 4.05 24.03
N THR A 163 -4.14 4.80 23.74
CA THR A 163 -4.03 5.55 22.49
C THR A 163 -3.96 4.61 21.30
N PRO A 164 -4.64 4.91 20.19
CA PRO A 164 -4.53 4.10 18.98
C PRO A 164 -3.09 3.90 18.56
N VAL A 165 -2.69 2.63 18.41
CA VAL A 165 -1.40 2.25 17.84
C VAL A 165 -1.65 1.68 16.46
N TRP A 166 -1.03 2.27 15.45
CA TRP A 166 -1.07 1.78 14.08
C TRP A 166 0.22 1.04 13.72
N PRO A 167 0.18 0.03 12.83
CA PRO A 167 1.38 -0.66 12.38
C PRO A 167 2.43 0.33 11.83
N LYS A 168 3.71 0.09 12.09
CA LYS A 168 4.78 0.81 11.41
C LYS A 168 4.95 0.25 10.01
N VAL A 169 4.86 1.12 9.01
CA VAL A 169 4.90 0.74 7.59
C VAL A 169 6.16 1.27 6.93
N CYS A 170 6.96 0.40 6.33
CA CYS A 170 7.90 0.83 5.30
C CYS A 170 7.35 0.44 3.93
N GLY A 171 7.82 1.06 2.86
CA GLY A 171 7.40 0.66 1.52
C GLY A 171 8.36 0.99 0.41
N VAL A 172 8.13 0.39 -0.75
CA VAL A 172 8.95 0.51 -1.95
C VAL A 172 8.05 0.80 -3.15
N ILE A 173 8.43 1.83 -3.92
CA ILE A 173 7.76 2.22 -5.17
C ILE A 173 8.82 2.35 -6.26
N PRO A 174 9.03 1.32 -7.10
CA PRO A 174 9.91 1.44 -8.25
C PRO A 174 9.23 2.19 -9.38
N THR A 175 9.96 3.12 -10.00
CA THR A 175 9.50 3.86 -11.16
C THR A 175 10.57 3.94 -12.24
N LEU A 176 10.15 3.84 -13.49
CA LEU A 176 11.04 4.00 -14.65
C LEU A 176 10.87 5.39 -15.27
N SER A 177 9.65 5.72 -15.70
CA SER A 177 9.35 6.95 -16.45
C SER A 177 8.14 7.73 -15.92
N GLN A 178 7.40 7.20 -14.94
CA GLN A 178 6.13 7.75 -14.46
C GLN A 178 6.32 8.53 -13.16
N VAL A 179 7.35 9.37 -13.12
CA VAL A 179 7.83 9.98 -11.87
C VAL A 179 6.77 10.83 -11.19
N GLU A 180 5.96 11.58 -11.94
CA GLU A 180 4.90 12.41 -11.38
C GLU A 180 3.80 11.58 -10.72
N MET A 181 3.49 10.40 -11.29
CA MET A 181 2.55 9.46 -10.70
C MET A 181 3.15 8.79 -9.45
N ALA A 182 4.42 8.40 -9.50
CA ALA A 182 5.13 7.80 -8.37
C ALA A 182 5.15 8.75 -7.16
N VAL A 183 5.43 10.03 -7.41
CA VAL A 183 5.41 11.10 -6.41
C VAL A 183 4.01 11.28 -5.83
N ALA A 184 2.98 11.33 -6.67
CA ALA A 184 1.62 11.48 -6.20
C ALA A 184 1.11 10.26 -5.41
N ALA A 185 1.48 9.04 -5.83
CA ALA A 185 1.18 7.83 -5.10
C ALA A 185 1.83 7.85 -3.71
N ALA A 186 3.12 8.19 -3.65
CA ALA A 186 3.86 8.31 -2.39
C ALA A 186 3.25 9.38 -1.47
N GLU A 187 2.95 10.55 -2.01
CA GLU A 187 2.30 11.64 -1.26
C GLU A 187 0.92 11.21 -0.74
N ALA A 188 0.11 10.57 -1.58
CA ALA A 188 -1.20 10.06 -1.16
C ALA A 188 -1.08 9.00 -0.06
N PHE A 189 -0.13 8.06 -0.13
CA PHE A 189 0.09 7.08 0.94
C PHE A 189 0.51 7.73 2.25
N LEU A 190 1.49 8.64 2.21
CA LEU A 190 1.98 9.35 3.40
C LEU A 190 0.88 10.18 4.07
N ASN A 191 -0.02 10.77 3.28
CA ASN A 191 -1.06 11.67 3.80
C ASN A 191 -2.35 10.96 4.20
N THR A 192 -2.58 9.73 3.72
CA THR A 192 -3.80 8.96 4.04
C THR A 192 -3.57 7.87 5.07
N TYR A 193 -2.35 7.36 5.24
CA TYR A 193 -2.05 6.36 6.24
C TYR A 193 -1.98 6.97 7.66
N PRO A 194 -2.73 6.43 8.65
CA PRO A 194 -2.81 7.02 9.99
C PRO A 194 -1.63 6.71 10.94
N GLY A 195 -0.66 5.89 10.54
CA GLY A 195 0.46 5.47 11.40
C GLY A 195 1.83 5.79 10.80
N PRO A 196 2.94 5.52 11.52
CA PRO A 196 4.28 5.83 11.03
C PRO A 196 4.59 5.16 9.69
N MET A 197 5.08 5.94 8.73
CA MET A 197 5.37 5.45 7.37
C MET A 197 6.64 6.04 6.77
N GLU A 198 7.49 5.17 6.24
CA GLU A 198 8.63 5.52 5.39
C GLU A 198 8.53 4.85 4.03
N LEU A 199 8.95 5.55 2.97
CA LEU A 199 8.93 5.06 1.60
C LEU A 199 10.32 5.16 0.96
N VAL A 200 10.68 4.15 0.16
CA VAL A 200 11.78 4.21 -0.79
C VAL A 200 11.21 4.35 -2.19
N LEU A 201 11.46 5.50 -2.81
CA LEU A 201 11.28 5.67 -4.25
C LEU A 201 12.50 5.09 -4.95
N VAL A 202 12.29 4.17 -5.89
CA VAL A 202 13.39 3.55 -6.64
C VAL A 202 13.36 4.05 -8.09
N ALA A 203 14.31 4.93 -8.44
CA ALA A 203 14.56 5.34 -9.81
C ALA A 203 15.20 4.18 -10.58
N ASN A 204 14.37 3.33 -11.19
CA ASN A 204 14.76 2.04 -11.76
C ASN A 204 15.21 2.18 -13.22
N GLY A 205 16.38 2.78 -13.45
CA GLY A 205 16.83 3.15 -14.80
C GLY A 205 16.16 4.43 -15.33
N THR A 206 15.67 5.28 -14.43
CA THR A 206 15.04 6.57 -14.75
C THR A 206 16.04 7.54 -15.38
N ALA A 207 15.64 8.23 -16.44
CA ALA A 207 16.49 9.22 -17.12
C ALA A 207 16.68 10.50 -16.27
N GLU A 208 17.85 11.15 -16.40
CA GLU A 208 18.24 12.33 -15.60
C GLU A 208 17.21 13.46 -15.52
N PRO A 209 16.50 13.88 -16.60
CA PRO A 209 15.51 14.95 -16.47
C PRO A 209 14.35 14.63 -15.51
N LEU A 210 13.99 13.35 -15.38
CA LEU A 210 12.93 12.88 -14.48
C LEU A 210 13.46 12.60 -13.07
N LEU A 211 14.75 12.26 -12.96
CA LEU A 211 15.40 11.98 -11.69
C LEU A 211 15.45 13.21 -10.77
N GLU A 212 15.54 14.43 -11.32
CA GLU A 212 15.47 15.66 -10.53
C GLU A 212 14.16 15.82 -9.76
N THR A 213 13.02 15.41 -10.34
CA THR A 213 11.72 15.45 -9.65
C THR A 213 11.71 14.51 -8.44
N LEU A 214 12.26 13.30 -8.57
CA LEU A 214 12.39 12.36 -7.45
C LEU A 214 13.35 12.89 -6.36
N ARG A 215 14.49 13.48 -6.77
CA ARG A 215 15.46 14.10 -5.85
C ARG A 215 14.82 15.23 -5.06
N ALA A 216 14.09 16.12 -5.72
CA ALA A 216 13.40 17.23 -5.07
C ALA A 216 12.36 16.72 -4.05
N PHE A 217 11.51 15.77 -4.45
CA PHE A 217 10.47 15.22 -3.57
C PHE A 217 11.05 14.55 -2.32
N ALA A 218 12.12 13.76 -2.47
CA ALA A 218 12.81 13.13 -1.33
C ALA A 218 13.50 14.16 -0.42
N GLN A 219 14.10 15.22 -0.99
CA GLN A 219 14.74 16.30 -0.22
C GLN A 219 13.74 17.12 0.61
N GLU A 220 12.51 17.27 0.13
CA GLU A 220 11.44 17.95 0.87
C GLU A 220 10.91 17.12 2.06
N ARG A 221 11.11 15.79 2.03
CA ARG A 221 10.57 14.83 3.02
C ARG A 221 11.66 13.88 3.53
N PRO A 222 12.77 14.38 4.09
CA PRO A 222 13.94 13.56 4.43
C PRO A 222 13.66 12.51 5.51
N ASP A 223 12.64 12.72 6.35
CA ASP A 223 12.26 11.82 7.44
C ASP A 223 11.26 10.73 7.01
N SER A 224 10.69 10.82 5.79
CA SER A 224 9.65 9.89 5.32
C SER A 224 9.92 9.30 3.94
N VAL A 225 10.84 9.87 3.16
CA VAL A 225 11.13 9.43 1.80
C VAL A 225 12.64 9.30 1.58
N ARG A 226 13.06 8.11 1.16
CA ARG A 226 14.42 7.83 0.67
C ARG A 226 14.37 7.62 -0.84
N LEU A 227 15.48 7.91 -1.52
CA LEU A 227 15.64 7.69 -2.96
C LEU A 227 16.76 6.68 -3.21
N ALA A 228 16.43 5.58 -3.88
CA ALA A 228 17.40 4.63 -4.43
C ALA A 228 17.49 4.83 -5.95
N VAL A 229 18.71 4.93 -6.49
CA VAL A 229 18.94 5.18 -7.92
C VAL A 229 19.64 3.98 -8.55
N LEU A 230 18.99 3.38 -9.54
CA LEU A 230 19.56 2.30 -10.34
C LEU A 230 19.95 2.83 -11.73
N PRO A 231 21.16 2.50 -12.22
CA PRO A 231 21.65 3.01 -13.50
C PRO A 231 20.95 2.39 -14.72
N GLU A 232 20.27 1.26 -14.54
CA GLU A 232 19.51 0.56 -15.59
C GLU A 232 18.23 -0.04 -15.00
N ASN A 233 17.24 -0.27 -15.88
CA ASN A 233 15.99 -0.92 -15.51
C ASN A 233 16.25 -2.40 -15.20
N ARG A 234 16.01 -2.81 -13.95
CA ARG A 234 16.13 -4.21 -13.48
C ARG A 234 14.81 -4.96 -13.43
N GLY A 235 13.78 -4.44 -14.11
CA GLY A 235 12.41 -4.94 -14.03
C GLY A 235 11.75 -4.63 -12.68
N PHE A 236 10.48 -5.02 -12.53
CA PHE A 236 9.72 -4.74 -11.31
C PHE A 236 10.36 -5.38 -10.07
N ALA A 237 10.60 -6.70 -10.10
CA ALA A 237 11.21 -7.43 -9.00
C ALA A 237 12.59 -6.89 -8.60
N GLY A 238 13.45 -6.56 -9.58
CA GLY A 238 14.77 -5.99 -9.32
C GLY A 238 14.70 -4.58 -8.72
N GLY A 239 13.75 -3.77 -9.15
CA GLY A 239 13.47 -2.45 -8.56
C GLY A 239 12.96 -2.57 -7.12
N VAL A 240 12.02 -3.47 -6.86
CA VAL A 240 11.51 -3.74 -5.51
C VAL A 240 12.62 -4.21 -4.59
N ASN A 241 13.42 -5.19 -5.00
CA ASN A 241 14.52 -5.73 -4.19
C ASN A 241 15.57 -4.67 -3.85
N ALA A 242 15.91 -3.79 -4.80
CA ALA A 242 16.81 -2.67 -4.52
C ALA A 242 16.23 -1.69 -3.48
N GLY A 243 14.92 -1.47 -3.51
CA GLY A 243 14.25 -0.69 -2.48
C GLY A 243 14.23 -1.38 -1.11
N LEU A 244 13.98 -2.69 -1.07
CA LEU A 244 14.07 -3.49 0.17
C LEU A 244 15.48 -3.42 0.78
N ALA A 245 16.52 -3.55 -0.03
CA ALA A 245 17.91 -3.39 0.41
C ALA A 245 18.19 -1.98 0.96
N ALA A 246 17.58 -0.94 0.36
CA ALA A 246 17.73 0.46 0.81
C ALA A 246 16.93 0.80 2.08
N LEU A 247 15.89 0.03 2.41
CA LEU A 247 15.20 0.13 3.70
C LEU A 247 16.11 -0.32 4.85
N GLY A 248 16.94 -1.33 4.60
CA GLY A 248 17.91 -1.86 5.56
C GLY A 248 17.28 -2.89 6.49
N ASP A 249 17.54 -2.78 7.78
CA ASP A 249 16.97 -3.68 8.77
C ASP A 249 15.46 -3.48 8.88
N LEU A 250 14.70 -4.55 8.65
CA LEU A 250 13.26 -4.49 8.71
C LEU A 250 12.72 -4.66 10.13
N GLU A 251 13.51 -5.07 11.13
CA GLU A 251 13.03 -5.47 12.47
C GLU A 251 12.16 -4.43 13.19
N GLU A 252 12.36 -3.14 12.93
CA GLU A 252 11.58 -2.05 13.53
C GLU A 252 10.19 -1.84 12.91
N TRP A 253 9.92 -2.47 11.77
CA TRP A 253 8.68 -2.34 11.00
C TRP A 253 7.71 -3.49 11.30
N ASP A 254 6.43 -3.24 11.13
CA ASP A 254 5.41 -4.29 11.19
C ASP A 254 5.10 -4.81 9.78
N ILE A 255 5.14 -3.90 8.81
CA ILE A 255 4.64 -4.09 7.45
C ILE A 255 5.62 -3.55 6.42
N VAL A 256 5.72 -4.26 5.30
CA VAL A 256 6.36 -3.79 4.07
C VAL A 256 5.31 -3.62 2.99
N VAL A 257 5.18 -2.42 2.43
CA VAL A 257 4.30 -2.13 1.30
C VAL A 257 5.12 -2.18 0.00
N VAL A 258 4.66 -2.94 -0.98
CA VAL A 258 5.20 -2.91 -2.35
C VAL A 258 4.11 -2.39 -3.26
N SER A 259 4.36 -1.28 -3.96
CA SER A 259 3.36 -0.62 -4.79
C SER A 259 3.90 -0.32 -6.18
N ASN A 260 3.01 -0.36 -7.17
CA ASN A 260 3.25 0.23 -8.48
C ASN A 260 3.34 1.76 -8.38
N ASP A 261 3.90 2.38 -9.42
CA ASP A 261 4.07 3.83 -9.54
C ASP A 261 2.86 4.54 -10.18
N ASP A 262 1.85 3.80 -10.67
CA ASP A 262 0.68 4.34 -11.36
C ASP A 262 -0.65 4.06 -10.65
N VAL A 263 -0.63 4.18 -9.31
CA VAL A 263 -1.80 3.96 -8.44
C VAL A 263 -2.11 5.17 -7.56
N ILE A 264 -3.38 5.34 -7.20
CA ILE A 264 -3.83 6.40 -6.28
C ILE A 264 -4.84 5.80 -5.30
N PRO A 265 -4.59 5.84 -3.97
CA PRO A 265 -5.50 5.29 -2.98
C PRO A 265 -6.76 6.15 -2.80
N HIS A 266 -7.90 5.49 -2.55
CA HIS A 266 -8.98 6.13 -1.80
C HIS A 266 -8.49 6.50 -0.40
N SER A 267 -9.02 7.58 0.17
CA SER A 267 -8.57 8.12 1.46
C SER A 267 -8.63 7.14 2.64
N GLU A 268 -9.51 6.14 2.60
CA GLU A 268 -9.60 5.09 3.64
C GLU A 268 -8.85 3.80 3.27
N CYS A 269 -8.29 3.70 2.07
CA CYS A 269 -7.69 2.46 1.55
C CYS A 269 -6.61 1.89 2.49
N MET A 270 -5.63 2.71 2.88
CA MET A 270 -4.50 2.23 3.68
C MET A 270 -4.93 1.90 5.12
N ALA A 271 -5.82 2.69 5.71
CA ALA A 271 -6.37 2.43 7.05
C ALA A 271 -7.22 1.14 7.07
N GLU A 272 -7.96 0.88 6.00
CA GLU A 272 -8.78 -0.33 5.83
C GLU A 272 -7.92 -1.58 5.74
N ILE A 273 -6.86 -1.56 4.92
CA ILE A 273 -5.90 -2.68 4.81
C ILE A 273 -5.23 -2.95 6.16
N ALA A 274 -4.77 -1.90 6.85
CA ALA A 274 -4.12 -2.02 8.16
C ALA A 274 -5.07 -2.61 9.22
N SER A 275 -6.32 -2.15 9.26
CA SER A 275 -7.34 -2.65 10.19
C SER A 275 -7.67 -4.12 9.89
N SER A 276 -7.86 -4.45 8.61
CA SER A 276 -8.09 -5.81 8.13
C SER A 276 -6.97 -6.76 8.54
N TRP A 277 -5.71 -6.36 8.33
CA TRP A 277 -4.54 -7.15 8.72
C TRP A 277 -4.50 -7.42 10.22
N ARG A 278 -4.76 -6.40 11.05
CA ARG A 278 -4.79 -6.53 12.52
C ARG A 278 -5.87 -7.50 12.97
N GLU A 279 -7.09 -7.32 12.48
CA GLU A 279 -8.24 -8.18 12.79
C GLU A 279 -7.94 -9.65 12.44
N LEU A 280 -7.31 -9.89 11.29
CA LEU A 280 -6.89 -11.23 10.87
C LEU A 280 -5.84 -11.83 11.82
N LYS A 281 -4.87 -11.04 12.32
CA LYS A 281 -3.89 -11.50 13.32
C LYS A 281 -4.53 -11.78 14.68
N GLU A 282 -5.47 -10.94 15.12
CA GLU A 282 -6.22 -11.12 16.36
C GLU A 282 -7.06 -12.41 16.33
N ARG A 283 -7.52 -12.82 15.14
CA ARG A 283 -8.16 -14.13 14.90
C ARG A 283 -7.19 -15.32 14.88
N GLY A 284 -5.90 -15.09 15.10
CA GLY A 284 -4.86 -16.14 15.11
C GLY A 284 -4.44 -16.61 13.72
N LEU A 285 -4.76 -15.86 12.66
CA LEU A 285 -4.31 -16.15 11.30
C LEU A 285 -2.90 -15.58 11.06
N ARG A 286 -2.25 -16.03 9.98
CA ARG A 286 -0.99 -15.46 9.47
C ARG A 286 -1.28 -14.69 8.16
N PRO A 287 -1.89 -13.49 8.20
CA PRO A 287 -2.14 -12.69 6.99
C PRO A 287 -0.82 -12.18 6.43
N GLY A 288 -0.22 -12.93 5.51
CA GLY A 288 1.07 -12.60 4.92
C GLY A 288 0.97 -11.49 3.87
N ILE A 289 -0.12 -11.49 3.12
CA ILE A 289 -0.38 -10.49 2.07
C ILE A 289 -1.82 -10.02 2.21
N VAL A 290 -2.00 -8.71 2.31
CA VAL A 290 -3.31 -8.06 2.17
C VAL A 290 -3.26 -7.10 0.99
N GLY A 291 -4.32 -7.05 0.18
CA GLY A 291 -4.38 -6.14 -0.97
C GLY A 291 -5.73 -5.47 -1.16
N PRO A 292 -5.76 -4.34 -1.88
CA PRO A 292 -6.98 -3.60 -2.16
C PRO A 292 -7.78 -4.20 -3.33
N VAL A 293 -9.02 -3.76 -3.47
CA VAL A 293 -9.77 -3.80 -4.73
C VAL A 293 -9.36 -2.66 -5.66
N SER A 294 -9.61 -2.78 -6.96
CA SER A 294 -9.24 -1.77 -7.95
C SER A 294 -10.20 -1.71 -9.13
N ASN A 295 -10.21 -0.58 -9.85
CA ASN A 295 -11.00 -0.37 -11.06
C ASN A 295 -10.52 -1.19 -12.27
N ASN A 296 -9.22 -1.47 -12.35
CA ASN A 296 -8.62 -2.06 -13.55
C ASN A 296 -7.55 -3.08 -13.17
N ILE A 297 -7.98 -4.32 -12.90
CA ILE A 297 -7.13 -5.43 -12.50
C ILE A 297 -7.82 -6.73 -12.88
N ASN A 298 -7.09 -7.81 -13.11
CA ASN A 298 -7.72 -9.10 -13.41
C ASN A 298 -8.19 -9.80 -12.13
N GLY A 299 -9.31 -10.51 -12.23
CA GLY A 299 -9.80 -11.40 -11.17
C GLY A 299 -10.65 -10.68 -10.13
N ARG A 300 -10.71 -11.26 -8.93
CA ARG A 300 -11.65 -10.83 -7.87
C ARG A 300 -11.35 -9.45 -7.28
N GLN A 301 -10.13 -8.94 -7.41
CA GLN A 301 -9.84 -7.57 -6.98
C GLN A 301 -10.51 -6.51 -7.87
N GLN A 302 -11.06 -6.86 -9.05
CA GLN A 302 -11.72 -5.88 -9.90
C GLN A 302 -13.11 -5.52 -9.39
N VAL A 303 -13.37 -4.23 -9.23
CA VAL A 303 -14.67 -3.69 -8.79
C VAL A 303 -15.09 -2.52 -9.66
N GLU A 304 -16.39 -2.32 -9.81
CA GLU A 304 -16.96 -1.19 -10.53
C GLU A 304 -17.53 -0.16 -9.55
N ILE A 305 -16.98 1.05 -9.56
CA ILE A 305 -17.48 2.19 -8.77
C ILE A 305 -18.12 3.28 -9.67
N GLY A 306 -18.34 2.94 -10.94
CA GLY A 306 -18.81 3.83 -12.00
C GLY A 306 -17.70 4.66 -12.66
N ILE A 307 -18.09 5.48 -13.63
CA ILE A 307 -17.17 6.32 -14.41
C ILE A 307 -16.93 7.65 -13.68
N TYR A 308 -15.67 8.06 -13.61
CA TYR A 308 -15.22 9.33 -13.04
C TYR A 308 -14.20 9.99 -13.97
N ALA A 309 -14.17 11.33 -13.98
CA ALA A 309 -13.28 12.12 -14.82
C ALA A 309 -12.16 12.82 -14.03
N SER A 310 -12.30 12.91 -12.70
CA SER A 310 -11.34 13.53 -11.78
C SER A 310 -11.08 12.64 -10.57
N ALA A 311 -10.00 12.93 -9.85
CA ALA A 311 -9.70 12.21 -8.62
C ALA A 311 -10.71 12.54 -7.50
N ASP A 312 -11.31 13.74 -7.46
CA ASP A 312 -12.40 14.05 -6.51
C ASP A 312 -13.65 13.18 -6.74
N GLU A 313 -14.07 13.02 -8.00
CA GLU A 313 -15.18 12.14 -8.35
C GLU A 313 -14.85 10.68 -8.00
N MET A 314 -13.59 10.27 -8.19
CA MET A 314 -13.10 8.97 -7.79
C MET A 314 -13.20 8.79 -6.27
N GLN A 315 -12.72 9.76 -5.47
CA GLN A 315 -12.81 9.72 -4.01
C GLN A 315 -14.27 9.61 -3.54
N ALA A 316 -15.17 10.44 -4.07
CA ALA A 316 -16.58 10.42 -3.67
C ALA A 316 -17.25 9.07 -3.95
N ARG A 317 -16.98 8.47 -5.12
CA ARG A 317 -17.49 7.15 -5.49
C ARG A 317 -16.87 6.03 -4.65
N ALA A 318 -15.57 6.10 -4.42
CA ALA A 318 -14.85 5.15 -3.58
C ALA A 318 -15.30 5.25 -2.11
N THR A 319 -15.69 6.42 -1.60
CA THR A 319 -16.29 6.57 -0.27
C THR A 319 -17.64 5.86 -0.16
N ALA A 320 -18.49 5.96 -1.19
CA ALA A 320 -19.74 5.20 -1.22
C ALA A 320 -19.48 3.69 -1.26
N TYR A 321 -18.55 3.26 -2.10
CA TYR A 321 -18.13 1.85 -2.17
C TYR A 321 -17.55 1.36 -0.84
N HIS A 322 -16.67 2.13 -0.22
CA HIS A 322 -16.06 1.82 1.07
C HIS A 322 -17.12 1.64 2.15
N ARG A 323 -18.11 2.54 2.25
CA ARG A 323 -19.20 2.41 3.23
C ARG A 323 -19.93 1.07 3.15
N ASP A 324 -20.12 0.54 1.94
CA ASP A 324 -20.86 -0.70 1.73
C ASP A 324 -19.98 -1.96 1.94
N ASN A 325 -18.65 -1.81 2.01
CA ASN A 325 -17.69 -2.92 1.98
C ASN A 325 -16.58 -2.85 3.04
N CYS A 326 -16.52 -1.80 3.86
CA CYS A 326 -15.53 -1.65 4.93
C CYS A 326 -15.73 -2.71 6.01
N GLN A 327 -14.66 -3.00 6.76
CA GLN A 327 -14.62 -4.06 7.78
C GLN A 327 -14.96 -5.45 7.20
N SER A 328 -14.72 -5.66 5.90
CA SER A 328 -14.88 -6.93 5.22
C SER A 328 -13.56 -7.38 4.59
N VAL A 329 -13.27 -8.66 4.76
CA VAL A 329 -12.09 -9.33 4.20
C VAL A 329 -12.48 -10.63 3.53
N SER A 330 -11.89 -10.87 2.37
CA SER A 330 -12.10 -12.10 1.59
C SER A 330 -10.77 -12.84 1.43
N GLN A 331 -10.73 -14.13 1.81
CA GLN A 331 -9.53 -14.94 1.63
C GLN A 331 -9.32 -15.26 0.15
N GLU A 332 -8.08 -15.08 -0.32
CA GLU A 332 -7.71 -15.33 -1.70
C GLU A 332 -6.57 -16.33 -1.82
N MET A 333 -6.44 -16.91 -3.02
CA MET A 333 -5.27 -17.72 -3.38
C MET A 333 -4.12 -16.86 -3.89
N GLN A 334 -4.43 -15.62 -4.27
CA GLN A 334 -3.53 -14.67 -4.90
C GLN A 334 -4.06 -13.24 -4.74
N ILE A 335 -3.14 -12.33 -4.41
CA ILE A 335 -3.31 -10.87 -4.48
C ILE A 335 -2.40 -10.35 -5.60
N ARG A 336 -3.00 -9.71 -6.60
CA ARG A 336 -2.30 -9.09 -7.73
C ARG A 336 -1.52 -7.85 -7.28
N GLY A 337 -0.29 -7.73 -7.75
CA GLY A 337 0.70 -6.75 -7.33
C GLY A 337 0.49 -5.33 -7.86
N LEU A 338 -0.64 -4.70 -7.53
CA LEU A 338 -0.76 -3.23 -7.63
C LEU A 338 -0.26 -2.55 -6.35
N LEU A 339 -0.68 -3.10 -5.21
CA LEU A 339 -0.23 -2.76 -3.87
C LEU A 339 -0.32 -4.02 -3.03
N LEU A 340 0.81 -4.45 -2.48
CA LEU A 340 0.92 -5.59 -1.59
C LEU A 340 1.30 -5.09 -0.20
N TRP A 341 0.43 -5.32 0.78
CA TRP A 341 0.68 -5.10 2.19
C TRP A 341 1.23 -6.40 2.80
N LEU A 342 2.54 -6.45 2.99
CA LEU A 342 3.25 -7.65 3.39
C LEU A 342 3.54 -7.63 4.90
N ASP A 343 3.14 -8.68 5.62
CA ASP A 343 3.61 -8.87 7.01
C ASP A 343 5.13 -8.96 7.00
N ARG A 344 5.83 -8.17 7.83
CA ARG A 344 7.30 -8.19 7.88
C ARG A 344 7.85 -9.61 8.08
N GLY A 345 7.20 -10.42 8.91
CA GLY A 345 7.61 -11.79 9.16
C GLY A 345 7.62 -12.64 7.89
N LEU A 346 6.68 -12.42 6.98
CA LEU A 346 6.69 -13.04 5.66
C LEU A 346 7.94 -12.61 4.87
N VAL A 347 8.22 -11.32 4.80
CA VAL A 347 9.40 -10.80 4.07
C VAL A 347 10.70 -11.35 4.66
N SER A 348 10.81 -11.46 5.98
CA SER A 348 11.97 -12.10 6.62
C SER A 348 12.09 -13.60 6.29
N GLU A 349 10.98 -14.32 6.13
CA GLU A 349 10.95 -15.76 5.88
C GLU A 349 11.18 -16.14 4.41
N ILE A 350 10.60 -15.39 3.46
CA ILE A 350 10.66 -15.70 2.02
C ILE A 350 11.51 -14.70 1.21
N GLY A 351 11.98 -13.62 1.82
CA GLY A 351 12.81 -12.61 1.18
C GLY A 351 12.07 -11.76 0.14
N GLY A 352 12.80 -11.33 -0.87
CA GLY A 352 12.35 -10.45 -1.96
C GLY A 352 11.60 -11.17 -3.09
N PHE A 353 11.50 -10.50 -4.23
CA PHE A 353 10.84 -10.95 -5.45
C PHE A 353 11.84 -11.60 -6.40
N ASP A 354 11.43 -12.64 -7.13
CA ASP A 354 12.32 -13.36 -8.04
C ASP A 354 12.47 -12.61 -9.38
N PRO A 355 13.67 -12.12 -9.75
CA PRO A 355 13.84 -11.29 -10.93
C PRO A 355 13.96 -12.07 -12.24
N ARG A 356 13.82 -13.41 -12.21
CA ARG A 356 13.77 -14.23 -13.44
C ARG A 356 12.66 -13.80 -14.39
N PHE A 357 11.58 -13.23 -13.84
CA PHE A 357 10.42 -12.77 -14.61
C PHE A 357 10.68 -11.46 -15.39
N GLY A 358 11.91 -10.93 -15.36
CA GLY A 358 12.33 -9.83 -16.21
C GLY A 358 11.57 -8.55 -15.89
N ILE A 359 10.94 -7.95 -16.90
CA ILE A 359 10.36 -6.61 -16.80
C ILE A 359 9.16 -6.52 -15.84
N GLY A 360 8.41 -7.61 -15.68
CA GLY A 360 7.27 -7.75 -14.78
C GLY A 360 6.27 -8.82 -15.25
N ASN A 361 5.24 -9.06 -14.43
CA ASN A 361 4.27 -10.17 -14.49
C ASN A 361 4.87 -11.52 -14.03
N PHE A 362 4.12 -12.24 -13.18
CA PHE A 362 4.50 -13.49 -12.50
C PHE A 362 5.45 -13.36 -11.30
N GLU A 363 6.13 -12.25 -11.09
CA GLU A 363 6.87 -12.03 -9.84
C GLU A 363 5.95 -11.97 -8.63
N ASP A 364 4.75 -11.40 -8.77
CA ASP A 364 3.71 -11.39 -7.76
C ASP A 364 3.01 -12.76 -7.66
N ASP A 365 2.68 -13.43 -8.77
CA ASP A 365 2.19 -14.82 -8.77
C ASP A 365 3.13 -15.74 -7.97
N ASP A 366 4.44 -15.62 -8.20
CA ASP A 366 5.48 -16.36 -7.50
C ASP A 366 5.56 -16.01 -6.01
N TYR A 367 5.52 -14.71 -5.66
CA TYR A 367 5.54 -14.25 -4.27
C TYR A 367 4.33 -14.78 -3.50
N ASN A 368 3.13 -14.74 -4.09
CA ASN A 368 1.89 -15.27 -3.52
C ASN A 368 1.99 -16.78 -3.25
N LEU A 369 2.53 -17.54 -4.21
CA LEU A 369 2.73 -18.98 -4.04
C LEU A 369 3.75 -19.27 -2.95
N ARG A 370 4.89 -18.56 -2.91
CA ARG A 370 5.89 -18.72 -1.84
C ARG A 370 5.31 -18.42 -0.47
N ALA A 371 4.52 -17.36 -0.34
CA ALA A 371 3.84 -17.00 0.91
C ALA A 371 2.89 -18.12 1.38
N ARG A 372 2.09 -18.68 0.47
CA ARG A 372 1.18 -19.79 0.80
C ARG A 372 1.92 -21.05 1.20
N LEU A 373 2.99 -21.40 0.51
CA LEU A 373 3.82 -22.56 0.83
C LEU A 373 4.59 -22.40 2.15
N ALA A 374 4.88 -21.16 2.56
CA ALA A 374 5.39 -20.81 3.89
C ALA A 374 4.30 -20.79 4.99
N GLY A 375 3.05 -21.13 4.64
CA GLY A 375 1.93 -21.22 5.57
C GLY A 375 1.29 -19.88 5.93
N TYR A 376 1.49 -18.85 5.11
CA TYR A 376 0.75 -17.59 5.21
C TYR A 376 -0.55 -17.63 4.41
N THR A 377 -1.48 -16.77 4.83
CA THR A 377 -2.79 -16.56 4.21
C THR A 377 -2.83 -15.21 3.50
N LEU A 378 -3.62 -15.14 2.43
CA LEU A 378 -3.69 -13.99 1.52
C LEU A 378 -5.12 -13.46 1.55
N TRP A 379 -5.27 -12.14 1.63
CA TRP A 379 -6.57 -11.52 1.87
C TRP A 379 -6.78 -10.27 1.03
N ARG A 380 -7.99 -10.11 0.54
CA ARG A 380 -8.47 -8.89 -0.09
C ARG A 380 -9.23 -8.08 0.98
N ALA A 381 -8.83 -6.84 1.19
CA ALA A 381 -9.60 -5.89 2.00
C ALA A 381 -10.69 -5.28 1.12
N ASP A 382 -11.93 -5.71 1.33
CA ASP A 382 -13.01 -5.48 0.37
C ASP A 382 -13.41 -4.01 0.27
N GLY A 383 -13.28 -3.24 1.36
CA GLY A 383 -13.52 -1.79 1.39
C GLY A 383 -12.33 -0.93 0.98
N ALA A 384 -11.17 -1.51 0.68
CA ALA A 384 -9.95 -0.76 0.36
C ALA A 384 -9.84 -0.54 -1.15
N PHE A 385 -10.24 0.63 -1.64
CA PHE A 385 -10.20 0.95 -3.07
C PHE A 385 -8.89 1.62 -3.49
N LEU A 386 -8.24 1.08 -4.52
CA LEU A 386 -7.04 1.63 -5.15
C LEU A 386 -7.30 1.90 -6.63
N HIS A 387 -7.21 3.17 -7.04
CA HIS A 387 -7.26 3.52 -8.46
C HIS A 387 -5.97 3.06 -9.15
N HIS A 388 -6.09 2.34 -10.26
CA HIS A 388 -5.01 1.99 -11.16
C HIS A 388 -5.18 2.73 -12.48
N ALA A 389 -4.17 3.54 -12.82
CA ALA A 389 -4.15 4.36 -14.01
C ALA A 389 -3.82 3.53 -15.29
N GLY A 390 -3.24 2.34 -15.10
CA GLY A 390 -3.08 1.28 -16.08
C GLY A 390 -1.66 1.17 -16.63
N SER A 391 -1.08 -0.04 -16.60
CA SER A 391 0.15 -0.58 -17.22
C SER A 391 0.98 0.39 -18.08
N SER A 392 1.43 1.48 -17.47
CA SER A 392 1.97 2.62 -18.18
C SER A 392 3.39 2.36 -18.68
N THR A 393 4.18 1.61 -17.90
CA THR A 393 5.53 1.14 -18.25
C THR A 393 5.54 0.15 -19.43
N PHE A 394 4.60 -0.80 -19.50
CA PHE A 394 4.50 -1.71 -20.65
C PHE A 394 4.22 -0.94 -21.96
N ARG A 395 3.36 0.09 -21.87
CA ARG A 395 3.04 0.97 -23.00
C ARG A 395 4.22 1.84 -23.42
N SER A 396 4.99 2.38 -22.47
CA SER A 396 6.15 3.23 -22.77
C SER A 396 7.30 2.46 -23.42
N LEU A 397 7.43 1.17 -23.08
CA LEU A 397 8.49 0.30 -23.58
C LEU A 397 8.13 -0.50 -24.85
N ASN A 398 6.90 -0.35 -25.38
CA ASN A 398 6.39 -1.13 -26.52
C ASN A 398 6.58 -2.65 -26.35
N VAL A 399 6.41 -3.16 -25.13
CA VAL A 399 6.54 -4.59 -24.83
C VAL A 399 5.44 -5.35 -25.54
N ASP A 400 5.81 -6.47 -26.18
CA ASP A 400 4.84 -7.46 -26.64
C ASP A 400 4.27 -8.21 -25.42
N TYR A 401 3.13 -7.71 -24.93
CA TYR A 401 2.51 -8.20 -23.70
C TYR A 401 2.16 -9.69 -23.76
N GLU A 402 1.64 -10.18 -24.89
CA GLU A 402 1.29 -11.59 -25.04
C GLU A 402 2.54 -12.47 -25.00
N ALA A 403 3.62 -12.04 -25.67
CA ALA A 403 4.90 -12.74 -25.62
C ALA A 403 5.50 -12.75 -24.21
N ASN A 404 5.45 -11.63 -23.48
CA ASN A 404 5.94 -11.56 -22.10
C ASN A 404 5.16 -12.50 -21.17
N ILE A 405 3.82 -12.50 -21.26
CA ILE A 405 2.98 -13.42 -20.47
C ILE A 405 3.29 -14.87 -20.80
N ALA A 406 3.44 -15.23 -22.08
CA ALA A 406 3.77 -16.60 -22.47
C ALA A 406 5.16 -17.03 -21.97
N ARG A 407 6.16 -16.14 -22.05
CA ARG A 407 7.51 -16.36 -21.52
C ARG A 407 7.47 -16.59 -20.01
N ASN A 408 6.87 -15.68 -19.26
CA ASN A 408 6.84 -15.74 -17.81
C ASN A 408 5.99 -16.90 -17.29
N ALA A 409 4.93 -17.29 -18.00
CA ALA A 409 4.21 -18.53 -17.73
C ALA A 409 5.11 -19.77 -17.86
N SER A 410 5.97 -19.83 -18.88
CA SER A 410 6.93 -20.92 -19.07
C SER A 410 7.94 -20.98 -17.92
N LEU A 411 8.53 -19.83 -17.55
CA LEU A 411 9.48 -19.72 -16.44
C LEU A 411 8.84 -20.10 -15.10
N PHE A 412 7.59 -19.72 -14.89
CA PHE A 412 6.84 -20.08 -13.70
C PHE A 412 6.61 -21.59 -13.64
N CYS A 413 6.16 -22.21 -14.74
CA CYS A 413 5.98 -23.65 -14.82
C CYS A 413 7.29 -24.42 -14.58
N GLU A 414 8.39 -23.95 -15.16
CA GLU A 414 9.72 -24.52 -14.97
C GLU A 414 10.19 -24.43 -13.52
N LYS A 415 10.15 -23.23 -12.93
CA LYS A 415 10.51 -22.99 -11.52
C LYS A 415 9.73 -23.92 -10.58
N TRP A 416 8.44 -24.04 -10.80
CA TRP A 416 7.53 -24.79 -9.93
C TRP A 416 7.35 -26.25 -10.33
N GLN A 417 8.07 -26.72 -11.35
CA GLN A 417 8.02 -28.11 -11.86
C GLN A 417 6.59 -28.59 -12.14
N ILE A 418 5.78 -27.72 -12.76
CA ILE A 418 4.40 -28.00 -13.16
C ILE A 418 4.26 -28.02 -14.69
N ASP A 419 3.37 -28.86 -15.20
CA ASP A 419 3.10 -29.02 -16.63
C ASP A 419 2.24 -27.89 -17.21
N SER A 420 1.43 -27.25 -16.37
CA SER A 420 0.54 -26.14 -16.76
C SER A 420 0.16 -25.27 -15.58
N LEU A 421 -0.20 -24.01 -15.86
CA LEU A 421 -0.54 -23.02 -14.83
C LEU A 421 -1.73 -23.43 -13.96
N ASP A 422 -2.69 -24.22 -14.44
CA ASP A 422 -3.82 -24.67 -13.61
C ASP A 422 -3.40 -25.57 -12.43
N ARG A 423 -2.16 -26.05 -12.39
CA ARG A 423 -1.61 -26.85 -11.29
C ARG A 423 -1.12 -26.04 -10.10
N TRP A 424 -0.70 -24.79 -10.30
CA TRP A 424 -0.09 -24.01 -9.23
C TRP A 424 -0.95 -23.90 -7.96
N PRO A 425 -2.30 -23.78 -8.04
CA PRO A 425 -3.12 -23.70 -6.83
C PRO A 425 -3.12 -24.97 -5.98
N LEU A 426 -2.75 -26.11 -6.58
CA LEU A 426 -2.73 -27.45 -5.99
C LEU A 426 -1.41 -27.78 -5.29
N LEU A 427 -0.39 -26.93 -5.39
CA LEU A 427 0.88 -27.15 -4.72
C LEU A 427 0.73 -26.96 -3.20
N GLU A 428 0.98 -28.02 -2.45
CA GLU A 428 0.96 -28.02 -0.97
C GLU A 428 2.36 -27.86 -0.36
N ARG A 429 3.41 -28.06 -1.16
CA ARG A 429 4.81 -27.92 -0.76
C ARG A 429 5.68 -27.51 -1.95
N ALA A 430 6.81 -26.87 -1.68
CA ALA A 430 7.80 -26.59 -2.70
C ALA A 430 8.35 -27.89 -3.32
N PRO A 431 8.53 -27.94 -4.66
CA PRO A 431 9.24 -29.04 -5.31
C PRO A 431 10.68 -29.17 -4.82
N GLN A 432 11.29 -30.33 -5.05
CA GLN A 432 12.68 -30.56 -4.66
C GLN A 432 13.61 -29.56 -5.35
N GLY A 433 14.48 -28.90 -4.58
CA GLY A 433 15.46 -27.93 -5.08
C GLY A 433 14.92 -26.52 -5.27
N VAL A 434 13.62 -26.27 -5.02
CA VAL A 434 13.01 -24.94 -5.15
C VAL A 434 13.00 -24.25 -3.79
N SER A 435 13.74 -23.15 -3.67
CA SER A 435 13.75 -22.32 -2.45
C SER A 435 12.52 -21.40 -2.42
N LEU A 436 11.92 -21.26 -1.23
CA LEU A 436 10.94 -20.19 -0.95
C LEU A 436 11.63 -18.86 -0.65
N TYR A 437 12.89 -18.89 -0.22
CA TYR A 437 13.65 -17.68 0.08
C TYR A 437 14.32 -17.14 -1.18
N CYS A 438 14.09 -15.87 -1.47
CA CYS A 438 14.78 -15.09 -2.50
C CYS A 438 15.54 -13.94 -1.84
N ASP A 439 16.86 -13.99 -1.85
CA ASP A 439 17.69 -12.95 -1.23
C ASP A 439 17.61 -11.64 -2.03
N PRO A 440 17.08 -10.53 -1.47
CA PRO A 440 16.95 -9.27 -2.19
C PRO A 440 18.29 -8.66 -2.62
N ASP A 441 19.40 -8.96 -1.92
CA ASP A 441 20.72 -8.39 -2.20
C ASP A 441 21.46 -9.12 -3.33
N THR A 442 21.18 -10.41 -3.53
CA THR A 442 21.82 -11.26 -4.55
C THR A 442 20.91 -11.63 -5.71
N ALA A 443 19.62 -11.26 -5.63
CA ALA A 443 18.59 -11.68 -6.58
C ALA A 443 18.92 -11.38 -8.05
N TYR A 444 19.65 -10.30 -8.37
CA TYR A 444 20.04 -10.02 -9.76
C TYR A 444 21.46 -9.45 -9.88
N GLN A 445 22.41 -10.30 -10.28
CA GLN A 445 23.66 -9.85 -10.90
C GLN A 445 23.58 -10.13 -12.40
N PRO A 446 23.39 -9.09 -13.24
CA PRO A 446 23.33 -9.29 -14.69
C PRO A 446 24.63 -9.94 -15.17
N SER A 447 24.51 -11.08 -15.84
CA SER A 447 25.63 -11.74 -16.47
C SER A 447 26.10 -10.95 -17.70
N GLU A 448 27.35 -11.19 -18.13
CA GLU A 448 27.87 -10.63 -19.37
C GLU A 448 27.14 -11.16 -20.62
N PHE A 449 26.29 -12.18 -20.47
CA PHE A 449 25.53 -12.84 -21.55
C PHE A 449 24.13 -12.23 -21.77
N SER A 450 23.96 -10.96 -21.43
CA SER A 450 22.73 -10.22 -21.74
C SER A 450 22.56 -10.02 -23.25
N VAL A 451 21.37 -10.31 -23.78
CA VAL A 451 21.03 -10.12 -25.21
C VAL A 451 19.67 -9.44 -25.36
N THR A 452 19.42 -8.85 -26.53
CA THR A 452 18.10 -8.30 -26.85
C THR A 452 17.27 -9.33 -27.60
N LEU A 453 16.17 -9.80 -27.00
CA LEU A 453 15.17 -10.67 -27.62
C LEU A 453 13.82 -9.94 -27.60
N ASN A 454 13.15 -9.84 -28.75
CA ASN A 454 11.86 -9.17 -28.90
C ASN A 454 11.79 -7.74 -28.32
N GLY A 455 12.91 -7.01 -28.31
CA GLY A 455 13.00 -5.65 -27.78
C GLY A 455 13.34 -5.55 -26.30
N GLU A 456 13.39 -6.67 -25.58
CA GLU A 456 13.76 -6.72 -24.16
C GLU A 456 15.20 -7.19 -23.99
N ARG A 457 15.92 -6.60 -23.03
CA ARG A 457 17.24 -7.08 -22.62
C ARG A 457 17.04 -8.23 -21.62
N ILE A 458 17.44 -9.43 -22.02
CA ILE A 458 17.28 -10.67 -21.24
C ILE A 458 18.67 -11.21 -20.92
N ASP A 459 18.90 -11.55 -19.66
CA ASP A 459 20.05 -12.33 -19.24
C ASP A 459 19.86 -13.82 -19.60
N LEU A 460 20.70 -14.34 -20.50
CA LEU A 460 20.62 -15.73 -20.95
C LEU A 460 20.88 -16.77 -19.86
N VAL A 461 21.48 -16.38 -18.73
CA VAL A 461 21.84 -17.27 -17.63
C VAL A 461 20.75 -17.28 -16.56
N THR A 462 20.17 -16.12 -16.26
CA THR A 462 19.31 -15.94 -15.08
C THR A 462 17.84 -15.64 -15.41
N GLN A 463 17.52 -15.27 -16.65
CA GLN A 463 16.19 -14.82 -17.06
C GLN A 463 15.63 -15.52 -18.31
N ALA A 464 16.48 -16.07 -19.17
CA ALA A 464 16.00 -16.79 -20.34
C ALA A 464 15.37 -18.12 -19.95
N SER A 465 14.19 -18.40 -20.49
CA SER A 465 13.62 -19.74 -20.46
C SER A 465 14.46 -20.72 -21.29
N ASP A 466 14.31 -22.02 -21.04
CA ASP A 466 14.96 -23.07 -21.84
C ASP A 466 14.71 -22.90 -23.35
N ILE A 467 13.50 -22.48 -23.73
CA ILE A 467 13.10 -22.27 -25.12
C ILE A 467 13.83 -21.05 -25.72
N GLU A 468 13.96 -19.95 -24.97
CA GLU A 468 14.66 -18.75 -25.42
C GLU A 468 16.16 -19.00 -25.55
N PHE A 469 16.75 -19.68 -24.56
CA PHE A 469 18.14 -20.07 -24.60
C PHE A 469 18.40 -20.98 -25.80
N ALA A 470 17.59 -22.03 -26.00
CA ALA A 470 17.71 -22.92 -27.15
C ALA A 470 17.52 -22.17 -28.48
N GLY A 471 16.53 -21.28 -28.57
CA GLY A 471 16.27 -20.46 -29.75
C GLY A 471 17.45 -19.53 -30.09
N TRP A 472 18.03 -18.89 -29.08
CA TRP A 472 19.22 -18.07 -29.24
C TRP A 472 20.43 -18.89 -29.70
N VAL A 473 20.69 -20.04 -29.07
CA VAL A 473 21.76 -20.97 -29.46
C VAL A 473 21.57 -21.38 -30.93
N LEU A 474 20.38 -21.83 -31.33
CA LEU A 474 20.09 -22.25 -32.70
C LEU A 474 20.31 -21.11 -33.71
N SER A 475 19.91 -19.87 -33.37
CA SER A 475 20.15 -18.68 -34.19
C SER A 475 21.64 -18.40 -34.39
N ARG A 476 22.44 -18.55 -33.33
CA ARG A 476 23.91 -18.42 -33.41
C ARG A 476 24.52 -19.55 -34.24
N LEU A 477 24.10 -20.79 -34.01
CA LEU A 477 24.59 -21.95 -34.76
C LEU A 477 24.26 -21.87 -36.25
N ALA A 478 23.13 -21.28 -36.64
CA ALA A 478 22.74 -21.08 -38.03
C ALA A 478 23.70 -20.17 -38.82
N GLN A 479 24.47 -19.32 -38.14
CA GLN A 479 25.47 -18.43 -38.75
C GLN A 479 26.76 -19.18 -39.13
N PHE A 480 26.98 -20.39 -38.63
CA PHE A 480 28.17 -21.19 -38.94
C PHE A 480 27.97 -22.05 -40.21
N PRO A 481 29.01 -22.20 -41.04
CA PRO A 481 28.94 -23.09 -42.20
C PRO A 481 28.75 -24.55 -41.75
N ARG A 482 28.09 -25.36 -42.59
CA ARG A 482 27.81 -26.79 -42.29
C ARG A 482 29.06 -27.60 -41.93
N SER A 483 30.24 -27.18 -42.41
CA SER A 483 31.53 -27.80 -42.07
C SER A 483 31.89 -27.74 -40.59
N LYS A 484 31.36 -26.75 -39.84
CA LYS A 484 31.59 -26.57 -38.40
C LYS A 484 30.66 -27.38 -37.49
N ARG A 485 29.69 -28.11 -38.06
CA ARG A 485 28.70 -28.88 -37.28
C ARG A 485 29.34 -29.98 -36.45
N ARG A 486 30.43 -30.62 -36.92
CA ARG A 486 31.13 -31.66 -36.15
C ARG A 486 31.71 -31.06 -34.86
N ASP A 487 32.48 -29.97 -34.98
CA ASP A 487 33.08 -29.26 -33.84
C ASP A 487 32.00 -28.84 -32.81
N ILE A 488 30.85 -28.34 -33.27
CA ILE A 488 29.72 -27.96 -32.40
C ILE A 488 29.11 -29.18 -31.69
N ILE A 489 28.89 -30.28 -32.41
CA ILE A 489 28.33 -31.52 -31.83
C ILE A 489 29.29 -32.10 -30.81
N GLU A 490 30.60 -32.12 -31.10
CA GLU A 490 31.62 -32.59 -30.17
C GLU A 490 31.62 -31.74 -28.89
N LEU A 491 31.64 -30.41 -28.99
CA LEU A 491 31.56 -29.50 -27.85
C LEU A 491 30.32 -29.76 -26.97
N LEU A 492 29.14 -29.93 -27.58
CA LEU A 492 27.90 -30.19 -26.86
C LEU A 492 27.82 -31.62 -26.27
N SER A 493 28.56 -32.57 -26.83
CA SER A 493 28.58 -33.97 -26.40
C SER A 493 29.61 -34.22 -25.29
N GLU A 494 30.66 -33.42 -25.22
CA GLU A 494 31.68 -33.45 -24.15
C GLU A 494 31.07 -33.14 -22.77
N THR A 495 29.92 -32.46 -22.71
CA THR A 495 29.19 -32.11 -21.48
C THR A 495 28.58 -33.30 -20.75
N SER A 496 28.52 -34.50 -21.36
CA SER A 496 28.20 -35.73 -20.62
C SER A 496 29.24 -36.09 -19.53
N ALA A 497 30.38 -35.39 -19.51
CA ALA A 497 31.40 -35.48 -18.46
C ALA A 497 31.27 -34.44 -17.33
N PHE A 498 30.40 -33.42 -17.46
CA PHE A 498 30.18 -32.43 -16.39
C PHE A 498 29.28 -32.95 -15.26
N ASP A 499 28.42 -33.94 -15.53
CA ASP A 499 27.57 -34.59 -14.52
C ASP A 499 28.31 -35.65 -13.66
N ALA A 500 29.62 -35.81 -13.85
CA ALA A 500 30.44 -36.82 -13.16
C ALA A 500 31.49 -36.24 -12.19
N ALA A 501 31.49 -34.94 -11.92
CA ALA A 501 32.34 -34.25 -10.94
C ALA A 501 31.46 -33.38 -10.02
#